data_AF-A0A0N9I315-F1
#
_entry.id   AF-A0A0N9I315-F1
#
_cell.length_a   1.000
_cell.length_b   1.000
_cell.length_c   1.000
_cell.angle_alpha   90.00
_cell.angle_beta   90.00
_cell.angle_gamma   90.00
#
_symmetry.space_group_name_H-M   'P 1'
#
loop_
_entity.id
_entity.type
_entity.pdbx_description
1 polymer ?
#
loop_
_entity_poly.entity_id
_entity_poly.type
_entity_poly.pdbx_seq_one_letter_code
_entity_poly.pdbx_strand_id
1 'polypeptide(L)'
;MKRRYLAIPILIAGLLASVAVLIVPADRVTMLVNLITGLAWPLALLIMALVFWPQLQDIATVIVTRVHGGAAFQLGGFSVGSLPEQAARIPSPGVTGPVSLENIALLHTSFIRPDKTREFDDGRTYYQFEVIVIAPDDVLRRVVSVRYELEKAWPEHLRVRTVADRATRFKLKELANGTSIVTARIDLRGQDQPLLLNRFIDLRPDGPRL
;
A
#
# COMPACT_ATOMS: atom_id res chain seq x y z
N MET A 1 -32.14 5.17 4.61
CA MET A 1 -33.11 5.58 5.68
C MET A 1 -32.50 5.92 7.05
N LYS A 2 -31.16 5.89 7.28
CA LYS A 2 -30.56 6.10 8.63
C LYS A 2 -30.15 7.53 9.02
N ARG A 3 -30.13 8.52 8.10
CA ARG A 3 -29.63 9.88 8.39
C ARG A 3 -30.54 10.75 9.28
N ARG A 4 -31.84 10.46 9.37
CA ARG A 4 -32.81 11.31 10.11
C ARG A 4 -32.71 11.16 11.64
N TYR A 5 -32.16 10.06 12.15
CA TYR A 5 -32.07 9.81 13.60
C TYR A 5 -30.88 10.49 14.29
N LEU A 6 -29.87 10.96 13.53
CA LEU A 6 -28.70 11.67 14.07
C LEU A 6 -28.94 13.19 14.22
N ALA A 7 -29.89 13.76 13.48
CA ALA A 7 -30.20 15.19 13.55
C ALA A 7 -30.89 15.58 14.87
N ILE A 8 -31.68 14.66 15.44
CA ILE A 8 -32.48 14.87 16.65
C ILE A 8 -31.59 15.08 17.91
N PRO A 9 -30.59 14.22 18.22
CA PRO A 9 -29.73 14.45 19.38
C PRO A 9 -28.85 15.69 19.26
N ILE A 10 -28.44 16.08 18.04
CA ILE A 10 -27.65 17.30 17.79
C ILE A 10 -28.48 18.56 18.05
N LEU A 11 -29.74 18.57 17.60
CA LEU A 11 -30.70 19.66 17.89
C LEU A 11 -30.99 19.78 19.39
N ILE A 12 -31.18 18.65 20.07
CA ILE A 12 -31.44 18.62 21.52
C ILE A 12 -30.22 19.11 22.32
N ALA A 13 -29.01 18.67 21.95
CA ALA A 13 -27.78 19.12 22.60
C ALA A 13 -27.50 20.62 22.37
N GLY A 14 -27.76 21.13 21.16
CA GLY A 14 -27.67 22.56 20.86
C GLY A 14 -28.67 23.40 21.65
N LEU A 15 -29.92 22.94 21.74
CA LEU A 15 -30.98 23.61 22.50
C LEU A 15 -30.66 23.63 24.02
N LEU A 16 -30.19 22.52 24.58
CA LEU A 16 -29.77 22.42 25.98
C LEU A 16 -28.58 23.32 26.29
N ALA A 17 -27.60 23.42 25.37
CA ALA A 17 -26.48 24.34 25.51
C ALA A 17 -26.93 25.81 25.50
N SER A 18 -27.87 26.19 24.63
CA SER A 18 -28.43 27.55 24.59
C SER A 18 -29.24 27.90 25.85
N VAL A 19 -30.01 26.95 26.38
CA VAL A 19 -30.77 27.12 27.64
C VAL A 19 -29.83 27.23 28.84
N ALA A 20 -28.73 26.48 28.86
CA ALA A 20 -27.74 26.55 29.94
C ALA A 20 -27.05 27.94 30.02
N VAL A 21 -26.85 28.62 28.89
CA VAL A 21 -26.29 29.99 28.86
C VAL A 21 -27.24 31.00 29.51
N LEU A 22 -28.56 30.80 29.40
CA LEU A 22 -29.58 31.72 29.94
C LEU A 22 -29.77 31.62 31.47
N ILE A 23 -29.31 30.53 32.09
CA ILE A 23 -29.49 30.25 33.53
C ILE A 23 -28.25 30.66 34.35
N VAL A 24 -27.13 31.01 33.69
CA VAL A 24 -25.85 31.30 34.35
C VAL A 24 -25.74 32.79 34.73
N PRO A 25 -25.35 33.12 35.98
CA PRO A 25 -25.20 34.50 36.43
C PRO A 25 -24.09 35.24 35.67
N ALA A 26 -24.27 36.56 35.49
CA ALA A 26 -23.51 37.40 34.57
C ALA A 26 -21.98 37.40 34.82
N ASP A 27 -21.55 37.10 36.03
CA ASP A 27 -20.15 37.02 36.47
C ASP A 27 -19.40 35.79 35.93
N ARG A 28 -20.11 34.74 35.47
CA ARG A 28 -19.52 33.49 34.95
C ARG A 28 -19.73 33.25 33.45
N VAL A 29 -20.39 34.18 32.76
CA VAL A 29 -20.74 34.05 31.34
C VAL A 29 -19.49 33.90 30.46
N THR A 30 -18.42 34.66 30.73
CA THR A 30 -17.16 34.59 29.96
C THR A 30 -16.45 33.24 30.07
N MET A 31 -16.48 32.61 31.25
CA MET A 31 -15.90 31.28 31.45
C MET A 31 -16.70 30.20 30.70
N LEU A 32 -18.03 30.32 30.69
CA LEU A 32 -18.93 29.42 29.99
C LEU A 32 -18.77 29.54 28.45
N VAL A 33 -18.66 30.76 27.93
CA VAL A 33 -18.42 31.00 26.49
C VAL A 33 -17.09 30.38 26.06
N ASN A 34 -16.01 30.57 26.82
CA ASN A 34 -14.71 29.97 26.47
C ASN A 34 -14.74 28.45 26.49
N LEU A 35 -15.46 27.83 27.44
CA LEU A 35 -15.62 26.38 27.50
C LEU A 35 -16.40 25.84 26.29
N ILE A 36 -17.52 26.49 25.93
CA ILE A 36 -18.35 26.11 24.79
C ILE A 36 -17.57 26.27 23.47
N THR A 37 -16.84 27.38 23.33
CA THR A 37 -16.05 27.66 22.11
C THR A 37 -14.88 26.67 21.99
N GLY A 38 -14.24 26.29 23.10
CA GLY A 38 -13.19 25.26 23.12
C GLY A 38 -13.69 23.86 22.78
N LEU A 39 -14.92 23.52 23.16
CA LEU A 39 -15.57 22.23 22.86
C LEU A 39 -16.21 22.17 21.47
N ALA A 40 -16.46 23.32 20.83
CA ALA A 40 -17.10 23.39 19.52
C ALA A 40 -16.29 22.63 18.45
N TRP A 41 -14.97 22.76 18.45
CA TRP A 41 -14.09 22.10 17.48
C TRP A 41 -14.04 20.57 17.64
N PRO A 42 -13.76 20.02 18.83
CA PRO A 42 -13.82 18.57 19.06
C PRO A 42 -15.19 17.97 18.70
N LEU A 43 -16.28 18.67 19.01
CA LEU A 43 -17.64 18.22 18.71
C LEU A 43 -17.91 18.25 17.20
N ALA A 44 -17.48 19.32 16.50
CA ALA A 44 -17.59 19.41 15.06
C ALA A 44 -16.79 18.30 14.36
N LEU A 45 -15.58 18.00 14.83
CA LEU A 45 -14.76 16.89 14.32
C LEU A 45 -15.42 15.53 14.58
N LEU A 46 -16.00 15.33 15.75
CA LEU A 46 -16.73 14.10 16.09
C LEU A 46 -17.96 13.90 15.20
N ILE A 47 -18.76 14.96 15.02
CA ILE A 47 -19.94 14.95 14.14
C ILE A 47 -19.51 14.70 12.70
N MET A 48 -18.43 15.33 12.23
CA MET A 48 -17.86 15.08 10.91
C MET A 48 -17.42 13.62 10.79
N ALA A 49 -16.68 13.07 11.74
CA ALA A 49 -16.28 11.66 11.73
C ALA A 49 -17.48 10.71 11.69
N LEU A 50 -18.56 11.01 12.41
CA LEU A 50 -19.79 10.21 12.43
C LEU A 50 -20.61 10.32 11.13
N VAL A 51 -20.76 11.53 10.58
CA VAL A 51 -21.53 11.76 9.34
C VAL A 51 -20.83 11.15 8.14
N PHE A 52 -19.49 11.23 8.11
CA PHE A 52 -18.64 10.71 7.05
C PHE A 52 -18.11 9.30 7.35
N TRP A 53 -18.52 8.67 8.47
CA TRP A 53 -18.12 7.31 8.86
C TRP A 53 -18.25 6.25 7.75
N PRO A 54 -19.38 6.14 7.01
CA PRO A 54 -19.48 5.17 5.93
C PRO A 54 -18.50 5.45 4.78
N GLN A 55 -18.21 6.72 4.47
CA GLN A 55 -17.24 7.08 3.44
C GLN A 55 -15.80 6.84 3.92
N LEU A 56 -15.53 7.03 5.22
CA LEU A 56 -14.24 6.67 5.82
C LEU A 56 -14.01 5.14 5.78
N GLN A 57 -15.06 4.32 5.94
CA GLN A 57 -14.96 2.86 5.80
C GLN A 57 -14.66 2.44 4.37
N ASP A 58 -15.27 3.07 3.37
CA ASP A 58 -14.98 2.79 1.96
C ASP A 58 -13.54 3.21 1.59
N ILE A 59 -13.08 4.35 2.09
CA ILE A 59 -11.69 4.80 1.90
C ILE A 59 -10.73 3.85 2.62
N ALA A 60 -11.02 3.47 3.87
CA ALA A 60 -10.18 2.58 4.65
C ALA A 60 -10.10 1.18 4.04
N THR A 61 -11.21 0.64 3.53
CA THR A 61 -11.21 -0.67 2.86
C THR A 61 -10.44 -0.61 1.54
N VAL A 62 -10.59 0.44 0.74
CA VAL A 62 -9.78 0.63 -0.48
C VAL A 62 -8.29 0.79 -0.14
N ILE A 63 -7.94 1.51 0.92
CA ILE A 63 -6.56 1.66 1.39
C ILE A 63 -6.01 0.33 1.88
N VAL A 64 -6.71 -0.38 2.75
CA VAL A 64 -6.27 -1.67 3.32
C VAL A 64 -6.12 -2.72 2.22
N THR A 65 -7.05 -2.77 1.27
CA THR A 65 -6.98 -3.73 0.16
C THR A 65 -5.85 -3.38 -0.82
N ARG A 66 -5.58 -2.08 -1.05
CA ARG A 66 -4.47 -1.63 -1.91
C ARG A 66 -3.10 -1.75 -1.24
N VAL A 67 -3.00 -1.54 0.07
CA VAL A 67 -1.77 -1.71 0.85
C VAL A 67 -1.46 -3.20 1.03
N HIS A 68 -2.46 -4.05 1.26
CA HIS A 68 -2.25 -5.51 1.23
C HIS A 68 -1.96 -6.05 -0.17
N GLY A 69 -2.45 -5.38 -1.21
CA GLY A 69 -2.12 -5.63 -2.62
C GLY A 69 -0.79 -5.03 -3.09
N GLY A 70 -0.14 -4.21 -2.26
CA GLY A 70 1.19 -3.64 -2.56
C GLY A 70 1.20 -2.55 -3.64
N ALA A 71 0.11 -1.77 -3.79
CA ALA A 71 0.04 -0.64 -4.71
C ALA A 71 0.41 0.69 -4.00
N ALA A 72 1.16 1.55 -4.68
CA ALA A 72 1.62 2.84 -4.14
C ALA A 72 0.45 3.82 -3.90
N PHE A 73 0.57 4.62 -2.84
CA PHE A 73 -0.43 5.61 -2.42
C PHE A 73 0.10 7.04 -2.65
N GLN A 74 -0.72 7.91 -3.26
CA GLN A 74 -0.45 9.35 -3.40
C GLN A 74 -1.53 10.13 -2.66
N LEU A 75 -1.15 10.83 -1.58
CA LEU A 75 -2.03 11.80 -0.91
C LEU A 75 -1.20 13.00 -0.42
N GLY A 76 -1.49 14.18 -0.94
CA GLY A 76 -1.01 15.47 -0.43
C GLY A 76 0.50 15.55 -0.14
N GLY A 77 1.35 15.28 -1.14
CA GLY A 77 2.81 15.44 -1.02
C GLY A 77 3.54 14.30 -0.30
N PHE A 78 2.83 13.34 0.30
CA PHE A 78 3.42 12.11 0.82
C PHE A 78 3.28 10.99 -0.23
N SER A 79 4.41 10.60 -0.84
CA SER A 79 4.52 9.39 -1.65
C SER A 79 5.14 8.28 -0.82
N VAL A 80 4.33 7.40 -0.25
CA VAL A 80 4.84 6.10 0.19
C VAL A 80 4.89 5.21 -1.05
N GLY A 81 6.09 5.07 -1.62
CA GLY A 81 6.31 4.42 -2.92
C GLY A 81 6.93 5.30 -4.00
N SER A 82 7.49 6.47 -3.66
CA SER A 82 8.51 7.07 -4.52
C SER A 82 9.56 6.01 -4.82
N LEU A 83 9.99 5.92 -6.08
CA LEU A 83 11.16 5.17 -6.54
C LEU A 83 12.13 4.98 -5.37
N PRO A 84 12.51 3.75 -4.99
CA PRO A 84 13.68 3.58 -4.14
C PRO A 84 14.77 4.44 -4.77
N GLU A 85 15.51 5.24 -4.01
CA GLU A 85 16.52 6.15 -4.55
C GLU A 85 17.46 5.45 -5.56
N GLN A 86 17.61 4.12 -5.40
CA GLN A 86 18.32 3.21 -6.29
C GLN A 86 17.74 3.15 -7.73
N ALA A 87 16.44 3.28 -7.93
CA ALA A 87 15.78 3.27 -9.23
C ALA A 87 16.12 4.51 -10.07
N ALA A 88 16.42 5.64 -9.42
CA ALA A 88 16.86 6.85 -10.10
C ALA A 88 18.26 6.72 -10.70
N ARG A 89 19.03 5.69 -10.29
CA ARG A 89 20.36 5.40 -10.84
C ARG A 89 20.33 4.55 -12.11
N ILE A 90 19.17 3.99 -12.46
CA ILE A 90 19.02 3.17 -13.66
C ILE A 90 18.91 4.11 -14.88
N PRO A 91 19.79 4.00 -15.89
CA PRO A 91 19.76 4.85 -17.06
C PRO A 91 18.46 4.64 -17.86
N SER A 92 17.85 5.74 -18.30
CA SER A 92 16.72 5.69 -19.23
C SER A 92 17.24 5.68 -20.68
N PRO A 93 16.77 4.76 -21.53
CA PRO A 93 17.14 4.73 -22.95
C PRO A 93 16.41 5.83 -23.77
N GLY A 94 15.62 6.69 -23.12
CA GLY A 94 14.75 7.66 -23.77
C GLY A 94 13.58 6.99 -24.49
N VAL A 95 12.62 7.78 -24.98
CA VAL A 95 11.30 7.29 -25.46
C VAL A 95 11.40 6.31 -26.64
N THR A 96 12.42 6.45 -27.48
CA THR A 96 12.56 5.69 -28.75
C THR A 96 13.67 4.65 -28.72
N GLY A 97 14.59 4.71 -27.75
CA GLY A 97 15.70 3.77 -27.66
C GLY A 97 15.23 2.35 -27.29
N PRO A 98 15.91 1.30 -27.77
CA PRO A 98 15.64 -0.06 -27.33
C PRO A 98 15.93 -0.18 -25.83
N VAL A 99 15.05 -0.87 -25.11
CA VAL A 99 15.30 -1.20 -23.70
C VAL A 99 16.28 -2.37 -23.66
N SER A 100 17.35 -2.21 -22.89
CA SER A 100 18.38 -3.23 -22.66
C SER A 100 18.43 -3.63 -21.17
N LEU A 101 19.29 -4.59 -20.83
CA LEU A 101 19.50 -5.04 -19.45
C LEU A 101 20.03 -3.94 -18.52
N GLU A 102 20.61 -2.86 -19.06
CA GLU A 102 21.09 -1.74 -18.24
C GLU A 102 19.95 -0.83 -17.76
N ASN A 103 18.77 -0.91 -18.38
CA ASN A 103 17.65 -0.01 -18.13
C ASN A 103 16.61 -0.59 -17.17
N ILE A 104 16.81 -1.82 -16.69
CA ILE A 104 15.83 -2.55 -15.90
C ILE A 104 16.52 -3.50 -14.93
N ALA A 105 15.98 -3.60 -13.72
CA ALA A 105 16.51 -4.49 -12.70
C ALA A 105 15.38 -5.13 -11.90
N LEU A 106 15.71 -6.25 -11.24
CA LEU A 106 14.86 -6.85 -10.22
C LEU A 106 15.30 -6.38 -8.83
N LEU A 107 14.35 -5.85 -8.07
CA LEU A 107 14.52 -5.62 -6.64
C LEU A 107 13.78 -6.70 -5.88
N HIS A 108 14.39 -7.18 -4.81
CA HIS A 108 13.75 -8.12 -3.91
C HIS A 108 13.87 -7.67 -2.46
N THR A 109 12.95 -8.16 -1.65
CA THR A 109 12.98 -8.07 -0.19
C THR A 109 12.50 -9.39 0.41
N SER A 110 12.78 -9.61 1.67
CA SER A 110 12.25 -10.74 2.42
C SER A 110 12.08 -10.41 3.90
N PHE A 111 11.09 -11.02 4.54
CA PHE A 111 10.81 -10.86 5.97
C PHE A 111 10.12 -12.09 6.54
N ILE A 112 10.27 -12.33 7.85
CA ILE A 112 9.64 -13.49 8.51
C ILE A 112 8.12 -13.35 8.49
N ARG A 113 7.44 -14.49 8.29
CA ARG A 113 5.99 -14.65 8.44
C ARG A 113 5.70 -15.64 9.57
N PRO A 114 5.64 -15.20 10.84
CA PRO A 114 5.45 -16.09 11.97
C PRO A 114 4.13 -16.85 11.91
N ASP A 115 3.11 -16.24 11.32
CA ASP A 115 1.81 -16.84 11.09
C ASP A 115 1.89 -18.03 10.13
N LYS A 116 2.71 -17.93 9.08
CA LYS A 116 2.93 -19.01 8.12
C LYS A 116 3.86 -20.09 8.66
N THR A 117 4.88 -19.72 9.45
CA THR A 117 5.72 -20.70 10.15
C THR A 117 4.91 -21.65 11.02
N ARG A 118 3.86 -21.16 11.71
CA ARG A 118 2.99 -21.99 12.54
C ARG A 118 2.03 -22.87 11.76
N GLU A 119 1.74 -22.53 10.50
CA GLU A 119 0.77 -23.23 9.66
C GLU A 119 1.31 -24.56 9.13
N PHE A 120 2.61 -24.65 8.84
CA PHE A 120 3.22 -25.81 8.19
C PHE A 120 3.72 -26.91 9.15
N ASP A 121 3.87 -26.60 10.45
CA ASP A 121 4.31 -27.53 11.52
C ASP A 121 5.49 -28.46 11.15
N ASP A 122 6.41 -27.98 10.32
CA ASP A 122 7.54 -28.73 9.77
C ASP A 122 8.88 -28.34 10.42
N GLY A 123 8.83 -27.52 11.47
CA GLY A 123 9.99 -26.97 12.16
C GLY A 123 10.78 -25.93 11.37
N ARG A 124 10.30 -25.47 10.20
CA ARG A 124 11.00 -24.51 9.34
C ARG A 124 10.48 -23.11 9.53
N THR A 125 11.38 -22.13 9.47
CA THR A 125 11.00 -20.72 9.43
C THR A 125 10.63 -20.32 8.01
N TYR A 126 9.42 -19.79 7.85
CA TYR A 126 8.96 -19.26 6.57
C TYR A 126 9.12 -17.75 6.50
N TYR A 127 9.70 -17.33 5.39
CA TYR A 127 9.86 -15.96 4.99
C TYR A 127 8.91 -15.69 3.84
N GLN A 128 8.32 -14.51 3.80
CA GLN A 128 7.78 -13.99 2.55
C GLN A 128 8.89 -13.26 1.83
N PHE A 129 9.08 -13.57 0.56
CA PHE A 129 9.89 -12.75 -0.33
C PHE A 129 8.98 -12.08 -1.35
N GLU A 130 9.39 -10.87 -1.74
CA GLU A 130 8.72 -10.11 -2.79
C GLU A 130 9.75 -9.68 -3.82
N VAL A 131 9.39 -9.75 -5.10
CA VAL A 131 10.21 -9.31 -6.23
C VAL A 131 9.40 -8.35 -7.07
N ILE A 132 9.98 -7.20 -7.41
CA ILE A 132 9.38 -6.20 -8.30
C ILE A 132 10.36 -5.80 -9.39
N VAL A 133 9.82 -5.26 -10.48
CA VAL A 133 10.62 -4.61 -11.52
C VAL A 133 10.91 -3.17 -11.13
N ILE A 134 12.19 -2.80 -11.16
CA ILE A 134 12.64 -1.43 -11.01
C ILE A 134 13.22 -0.97 -12.35
N ALA A 135 12.63 0.08 -12.88
CA ALA A 135 13.09 0.79 -14.07
C ALA A 135 12.51 2.21 -14.07
N PRO A 136 13.04 3.12 -14.90
CA PRO A 136 12.40 4.39 -15.22
C PRO A 136 10.96 4.20 -15.73
N ASP A 137 10.09 5.18 -15.49
CA ASP A 137 8.66 5.07 -15.83
C ASP A 137 8.43 4.88 -17.33
N ASP A 138 9.26 5.47 -18.18
CA ASP A 138 9.17 5.32 -19.62
C ASP A 138 9.51 3.91 -20.12
N VAL A 139 10.36 3.18 -19.37
CA VAL A 139 10.66 1.77 -19.57
C VAL A 139 9.50 0.91 -19.05
N LEU A 140 9.01 1.16 -17.82
CA LEU A 140 7.88 0.42 -17.23
C LEU A 140 6.60 0.51 -18.08
N ARG A 141 6.38 1.63 -18.78
CA ARG A 141 5.25 1.77 -19.71
C ARG A 141 5.31 0.82 -20.90
N ARG A 142 6.49 0.31 -21.26
CA ARG A 142 6.71 -0.61 -22.37
C ARG A 142 6.64 -2.06 -21.96
N VAL A 143 6.79 -2.37 -20.67
CA VAL A 143 6.64 -3.74 -20.15
C VAL A 143 5.18 -4.18 -20.30
N VAL A 144 4.97 -5.28 -21.02
CA VAL A 144 3.65 -5.90 -21.23
C VAL A 144 3.37 -6.90 -20.12
N SER A 145 4.34 -7.76 -19.83
CA SER A 145 4.23 -8.79 -18.79
C SER A 145 5.60 -9.20 -18.28
N VAL A 146 5.60 -9.73 -17.06
CA VAL A 146 6.75 -10.38 -16.46
C VAL A 146 6.36 -11.79 -16.07
N ARG A 147 7.05 -12.78 -16.63
CA ARG A 147 6.91 -14.18 -16.27
C ARG A 147 8.05 -14.56 -15.33
N TYR A 148 7.70 -14.83 -14.08
CA TYR A 148 8.62 -15.33 -13.07
C TYR A 148 8.64 -16.85 -13.10
N GLU A 149 9.85 -17.40 -12.93
CA GLU A 149 10.09 -18.83 -12.81
C GLU A 149 10.89 -19.09 -11.53
N LEU A 150 10.32 -19.91 -10.66
CA LEU A 150 10.89 -20.36 -9.40
C LEU A 150 11.51 -21.75 -9.55
N GLU A 151 12.38 -22.09 -8.60
CA GLU A 151 13.02 -23.39 -8.55
C GLU A 151 12.04 -24.55 -8.29
N LYS A 152 12.51 -25.76 -8.57
CA LYS A 152 11.74 -27.00 -8.41
C LYS A 152 11.27 -27.27 -6.97
N ALA A 153 11.87 -26.59 -5.98
CA ALA A 153 11.47 -26.69 -4.58
C ALA A 153 10.04 -26.19 -4.31
N TRP A 154 9.50 -25.29 -5.15
CA TRP A 154 8.11 -24.85 -5.05
C TRP A 154 7.15 -25.87 -5.66
N PRO A 155 5.90 -25.94 -5.18
CA PRO A 155 4.83 -26.69 -5.84
C PRO A 155 4.69 -26.29 -7.31
N GLU A 156 4.42 -27.25 -8.19
CA GLU A 156 4.40 -27.03 -9.65
C GLU A 156 3.52 -25.86 -10.08
N HIS A 157 2.35 -25.70 -9.46
CA HIS A 157 1.41 -24.62 -9.74
C HIS A 157 1.91 -23.21 -9.32
N LEU A 158 2.93 -23.11 -8.47
CA LEU A 158 3.55 -21.85 -8.05
C LEU A 158 4.86 -21.56 -8.80
N ARG A 159 5.44 -22.54 -9.50
CA ARG A 159 6.75 -22.40 -10.14
C ARG A 159 6.76 -21.36 -11.25
N VAL A 160 5.64 -21.14 -11.92
CA VAL A 160 5.54 -20.19 -13.03
C VAL A 160 4.41 -19.23 -12.75
N ARG A 161 4.71 -17.93 -12.79
CA ARG A 161 3.71 -16.89 -12.59
C ARG A 161 3.93 -15.73 -13.54
N THR A 162 2.90 -15.41 -14.32
CA THR A 162 2.90 -14.23 -15.19
C THR A 162 2.11 -13.10 -14.55
N VAL A 163 2.73 -11.92 -14.47
CA VAL A 163 2.15 -10.71 -13.91
C VAL A 163 2.15 -9.63 -14.99
N ALA A 164 1.01 -9.01 -15.24
CA ALA A 164 0.86 -7.89 -16.17
C ALA A 164 0.48 -6.57 -15.45
N ASP A 165 0.29 -6.62 -14.13
CA ASP A 165 -0.08 -5.46 -13.35
C ASP A 165 1.11 -4.52 -13.11
N ARG A 166 1.12 -3.41 -13.84
CA ARG A 166 2.13 -2.36 -13.70
C ARG A 166 1.97 -1.55 -12.41
N ALA A 167 0.77 -1.44 -11.83
CA ALA A 167 0.55 -0.61 -10.64
C ALA A 167 1.31 -1.15 -9.41
N THR A 168 1.50 -2.47 -9.38
CA THR A 168 2.32 -3.17 -8.39
C THR A 168 3.78 -3.34 -8.82
N ARG A 169 4.21 -2.72 -9.94
CA ARG A 169 5.52 -2.96 -10.58
C ARG A 169 5.78 -4.44 -10.86
N PHE A 170 4.74 -5.13 -11.32
CA PHE A 170 4.77 -6.56 -11.67
C PHE A 170 5.13 -7.46 -10.49
N LYS A 171 4.62 -7.16 -9.29
CA LYS A 171 5.02 -7.83 -8.04
C LYS A 171 4.77 -9.34 -8.05
N LEU A 172 5.82 -10.09 -7.77
CA LEU A 172 5.77 -11.46 -7.29
C LEU A 172 5.86 -11.47 -5.77
N LYS A 173 5.03 -12.28 -5.12
CA LYS A 173 5.04 -12.50 -3.67
C LYS A 173 4.84 -13.99 -3.42
N GLU A 174 5.79 -14.61 -2.73
CA GLU A 174 5.72 -16.02 -2.38
C GLU A 174 6.40 -16.30 -1.02
N LEU A 175 6.19 -17.50 -0.50
CA LEU A 175 6.87 -17.99 0.69
C LEU A 175 8.13 -18.76 0.32
N ALA A 176 9.15 -18.67 1.17
CA ALA A 176 10.40 -19.40 1.09
C ALA A 176 10.87 -19.82 2.48
N ASN A 177 11.50 -20.98 2.58
CA ASN A 177 12.23 -21.43 3.78
C ASN A 177 13.74 -21.64 3.49
N GLY A 178 14.20 -21.23 2.31
CA GLY A 178 15.59 -21.25 1.88
C GLY A 178 15.85 -20.24 0.75
N THR A 179 17.12 -19.97 0.48
CA THR A 179 17.55 -19.09 -0.62
C THR A 179 17.30 -19.75 -1.98
N SER A 180 17.06 -18.95 -3.01
CA SER A 180 16.84 -19.45 -4.38
C SER A 180 17.18 -18.40 -5.43
N ILE A 181 17.23 -18.79 -6.70
CA ILE A 181 17.26 -17.86 -7.82
C ILE A 181 15.89 -17.77 -8.46
N VAL A 182 15.39 -16.53 -8.61
CA VAL A 182 14.20 -16.23 -9.40
C VAL A 182 14.64 -15.76 -10.78
N THR A 183 14.12 -16.38 -11.82
CA THR A 183 14.28 -15.92 -13.20
C THR A 183 13.05 -15.13 -13.60
N ALA A 184 13.24 -14.00 -14.28
CA ALA A 184 12.17 -13.19 -14.83
C ALA A 184 12.37 -12.99 -16.34
N ARG A 185 11.39 -13.42 -17.12
CA ARG A 185 11.26 -13.08 -18.53
C ARG A 185 10.36 -11.85 -18.66
N ILE A 186 10.88 -10.77 -19.22
CA ILE A 186 10.20 -9.49 -19.36
C ILE A 186 9.85 -9.29 -20.83
N ASP A 187 8.56 -9.34 -21.15
CA ASP A 187 8.08 -9.09 -22.50
C ASP A 187 7.81 -7.59 -22.67
N LEU A 188 8.40 -7.01 -23.72
CA LEU A 188 8.37 -5.57 -24.00
C LEU A 188 7.58 -5.27 -25.27
N ARG A 189 6.81 -4.18 -25.24
CA ARG A 189 6.07 -3.71 -26.39
C ARG A 189 7.03 -3.22 -27.47
N GLY A 190 6.89 -3.75 -28.68
CA GLY A 190 7.70 -3.34 -29.83
C GLY A 190 9.10 -3.94 -29.85
N GLN A 191 9.37 -4.96 -29.03
CA GLN A 191 10.58 -5.78 -29.12
C GLN A 191 10.20 -7.26 -29.18
N ASP A 192 10.73 -7.98 -30.16
CA ASP A 192 10.42 -9.41 -30.36
C ASP A 192 11.13 -10.31 -29.35
N GLN A 193 12.30 -9.88 -28.87
CA GLN A 193 13.07 -10.61 -27.88
C GLN A 193 12.75 -10.11 -26.47
N PRO A 194 12.43 -11.00 -25.52
CA PRO A 194 12.25 -10.61 -24.13
C PRO A 194 13.60 -10.25 -23.50
N LEU A 195 13.57 -9.52 -22.40
CA LEU A 195 14.71 -9.43 -21.51
C LEU A 195 14.65 -10.55 -20.47
N LEU A 196 15.79 -11.21 -20.25
CA LEU A 196 15.95 -12.22 -19.22
C LEU A 196 16.76 -11.63 -18.07
N LEU A 197 16.15 -11.57 -16.90
CA LEU A 197 16.79 -11.18 -15.66
C LEU A 197 16.78 -12.35 -14.69
N ASN A 198 17.73 -12.35 -13.76
CA ASN A 198 17.70 -13.22 -12.60
C ASN A 198 17.94 -12.41 -11.33
N ARG A 199 17.50 -12.98 -10.20
CA ARG A 199 17.76 -12.40 -8.89
C ARG A 199 17.99 -13.52 -7.89
N PHE A 200 19.15 -13.48 -7.22
CA PHE A 200 19.37 -14.27 -6.03
C PHE A 200 18.52 -13.70 -4.88
N ILE A 201 17.73 -14.58 -4.28
CA ILE A 201 16.85 -14.28 -3.15
C ILE A 201 17.57 -14.71 -1.87
N ASP A 202 18.15 -13.73 -1.16
CA ASP A 202 18.58 -13.93 0.22
C ASP A 202 17.39 -13.73 1.17
N LEU A 203 17.36 -14.53 2.24
CA LEU A 203 16.31 -14.46 3.24
C LEU A 203 16.76 -13.64 4.45
N ARG A 204 16.11 -12.50 4.65
CA ARG A 204 16.33 -11.61 5.78
C ARG A 204 15.08 -11.58 6.66
N PRO A 205 15.25 -11.47 7.98
CA PRO A 205 14.11 -11.46 8.88
C PRO A 205 13.29 -10.17 8.85
N ASP A 206 13.92 -9.06 8.48
CA ASP A 206 13.48 -7.69 8.73
C ASP A 206 13.54 -6.81 7.46
N GLY A 207 13.48 -7.40 6.28
CA GLY A 207 13.47 -6.63 5.03
C GLY A 207 12.25 -5.72 4.91
N PRO A 208 12.40 -4.55 4.26
CA PRO A 208 11.32 -3.60 4.05
C PRO A 208 10.25 -4.21 3.14
N ARG A 209 8.97 -3.87 3.34
CA ARG A 209 7.90 -4.32 2.42
C ARG A 209 7.93 -3.49 1.14
N LEU A 210 7.77 -4.14 -0.01
CA LEU A 210 7.76 -3.50 -1.32
C LEU A 210 6.33 -3.24 -1.80
#